data_AF-A0A4P7SIW7-F1
#
_entry.id   AF-A0A4P7SIW7-F1
#
_cell.length_a   1.000
_cell.length_b   1.000
_cell.length_c   1.000
_cell.angle_alpha   90.00
_cell.angle_beta   90.00
_cell.angle_gamma   90.00
#
_symmetry.space_group_name_H-M   'P 1'
#
loop_
_entity.id
_entity.type
_entity.pdbx_description
1 polymer ?
#
loop_
_entity_poly.entity_id
_entity_poly.type
_entity_poly.pdbx_seq_one_letter_code
_entity_poly.pdbx_strand_id
1 'polypeptide(L)'
;MLWTVVWVVLVLATLVGAFLLGRRLWRSAVALGAELRRASETLDLLGERVEQLEEAARAAQVRVRPALGQDVEVLGSRVQELRAARRARSAGRQDRHRATVQDATRRWWG
;
A
#
# COMPACT_ATOMS: atom_id res chain seq x y z
N MET A 1 -3.38 -48.47 -43.61
CA MET A 1 -2.46 -47.31 -43.75
C MET A 1 -3.16 -45.97 -43.50
N LEU A 2 -4.32 -45.69 -44.09
CA LEU A 2 -5.08 -44.44 -43.84
C LEU A 2 -5.59 -44.30 -42.39
N TRP A 3 -6.07 -45.38 -41.79
CA TRP A 3 -6.63 -45.38 -40.43
C TRP A 3 -5.61 -44.98 -39.34
N THR A 4 -4.37 -45.47 -39.44
CA THR A 4 -3.28 -45.11 -38.51
C THR A 4 -2.93 -43.63 -38.61
N VAL A 5 -2.94 -43.06 -39.82
CA VAL A 5 -2.71 -41.62 -40.02
C VAL A 5 -3.83 -40.80 -39.38
N VAL A 6 -5.09 -41.19 -39.58
CA VAL A 6 -6.23 -40.52 -38.93
C VAL A 6 -6.09 -40.53 -37.41
N TRP A 7 -5.73 -41.68 -36.83
CA TRP A 7 -5.57 -41.82 -35.38
C TRP A 7 -4.44 -40.94 -34.84
N VAL A 8 -3.29 -40.93 -35.52
CA VAL A 8 -2.12 -40.11 -35.14
C VAL A 8 -2.45 -38.62 -35.23
N VAL A 9 -3.14 -38.17 -36.29
CA VAL A 9 -3.57 -36.77 -36.45
C VAL A 9 -4.53 -36.37 -35.32
N LEU A 10 -5.45 -37.25 -34.94
CA LEU A 10 -6.43 -36.97 -33.88
C LEU A 10 -5.73 -36.77 -32.52
N VAL A 11 -4.77 -37.63 -32.19
CA VAL A 11 -3.97 -37.51 -30.97
C VAL A 11 -3.09 -36.26 -31.00
N LEU A 12 -2.42 -35.98 -32.11
CA LEU A 12 -1.61 -34.77 -32.28
C LEU A 12 -2.45 -33.50 -32.15
N ALA A 13 -3.63 -33.45 -32.76
CA ALA A 13 -4.55 -32.32 -32.62
C ALA A 13 -4.95 -32.11 -31.16
N THR A 14 -5.19 -33.19 -30.42
CA THR A 14 -5.56 -33.14 -29.00
C THR A 14 -4.39 -32.67 -28.13
N LEU A 15 -3.18 -33.18 -28.38
CA LEU A 15 -1.96 -32.78 -27.70
C LEU A 15 -1.62 -31.31 -27.96
N VAL A 16 -1.73 -30.85 -29.21
CA VAL A 16 -1.52 -29.45 -29.57
C VAL A 16 -2.56 -28.56 -28.89
N GLY A 17 -3.83 -28.97 -28.87
CA GLY A 17 -4.89 -28.27 -28.15
C GLY A 17 -4.62 -28.15 -26.65
N ALA A 18 -4.24 -29.27 -26.00
CA ALA A 18 -3.88 -29.30 -24.59
C ALA A 18 -2.64 -28.45 -24.28
N PHE A 19 -1.63 -28.49 -25.16
CA PHE A 19 -0.40 -27.71 -25.02
C PHE A 19 -0.66 -26.21 -25.16
N LEU A 20 -1.48 -25.80 -26.12
CA LEU A 20 -1.89 -24.40 -26.30
C LEU A 20 -2.69 -23.90 -25.10
N LEU A 21 -3.58 -24.73 -24.54
CA LEU A 21 -4.30 -24.42 -23.30
C LEU A 21 -3.31 -24.21 -22.15
N GLY A 22 -2.42 -25.16 -21.90
CA GLY A 22 -1.42 -25.08 -20.84
C GLY A 22 -0.53 -23.83 -20.97
N ARG A 23 -0.08 -23.51 -22.19
CA ARG A 23 0.75 -22.33 -22.44
C ARG A 23 0.00 -21.01 -22.21
N ARG A 24 -1.29 -20.95 -22.56
CA ARG A 24 -2.12 -19.77 -22.30
C ARG A 24 -2.34 -19.58 -20.80
N LEU A 25 -2.64 -20.66 -20.08
CA LEU A 25 -2.80 -20.64 -18.62
C LEU A 25 -1.50 -20.22 -17.92
N TRP A 26 -0.35 -20.70 -18.38
CA TRP A 26 0.96 -20.31 -17.84
C TRP A 26 1.21 -18.81 -17.94
N ARG A 27 0.91 -18.19 -19.10
CA ARG A 27 1.03 -16.74 -19.26
C ARG A 27 0.17 -15.98 -18.25
N SER A 28 -1.07 -16.42 -18.03
CA SER A 28 -1.97 -15.79 -17.07
C SER A 28 -1.48 -15.97 -15.63
N ALA A 29 -1.00 -17.15 -15.26
CA ALA A 29 -0.45 -17.43 -13.94
C ALA A 29 0.82 -16.60 -13.64
N VAL A 30 1.71 -16.42 -14.62
CA VAL A 30 2.90 -15.57 -14.50
C VAL A 30 2.51 -14.09 -14.36
N ALA A 31 1.52 -13.63 -15.12
CA ALA A 31 1.02 -12.26 -14.99
C ALA A 31 0.43 -11.99 -13.60
N LEU A 32 -0.39 -12.91 -13.10
CA LEU A 32 -0.94 -12.85 -11.74
C LEU A 32 0.17 -12.90 -10.69
N GLY A 33 1.16 -13.78 -10.84
CA GLY A 33 2.30 -13.87 -9.92
C GLY A 33 3.12 -12.58 -9.87
N ALA A 34 3.28 -11.89 -11.00
CA ALA A 34 4.00 -10.61 -11.06
C ALA A 34 3.23 -9.48 -10.38
N GLU A 35 1.90 -9.50 -10.42
CA GLU A 35 1.06 -8.55 -9.67
C GLU A 35 1.03 -8.88 -8.18
N LEU A 36 0.94 -10.15 -7.81
CA LEU A 36 1.07 -10.58 -6.41
C LEU A 36 2.40 -10.14 -5.81
N ARG A 37 3.52 -10.27 -6.55
CA ARG A 37 4.83 -9.85 -6.07
C ARG A 37 4.88 -8.34 -5.75
N ARG A 38 4.31 -7.52 -6.62
CA ARG A 38 4.19 -6.06 -6.39
C ARG A 38 3.29 -5.73 -5.19
N ALA A 39 2.21 -6.49 -5.02
CA ALA A 39 1.35 -6.35 -3.85
C ALA A 39 2.08 -6.72 -2.55
N SER A 40 2.85 -7.80 -2.55
CA SER A 40 3.69 -8.22 -1.42
C SER A 40 4.74 -7.17 -1.08
N GLU A 41 5.46 -6.62 -2.06
CA GLU A 41 6.44 -5.54 -1.84
C GLU A 41 5.79 -4.31 -1.16
N THR A 42 4.56 -3.98 -1.55
CA THR A 42 3.82 -2.87 -0.93
C THR A 42 3.41 -3.19 0.51
N LEU A 43 3.01 -4.44 0.78
CA LEU A 43 2.67 -4.90 2.12
C LEU A 43 3.89 -4.94 3.05
N ASP A 44 5.05 -5.34 2.54
CA ASP A 44 6.31 -5.34 3.30
C ASP A 44 6.70 -3.92 3.70
N LEU A 45 6.64 -2.97 2.75
CA LEU A 45 6.86 -1.55 3.04
C LEU A 45 5.86 -1.00 4.06
N LEU A 46 4.59 -1.39 3.98
CA LEU A 46 3.59 -0.99 4.97
C LEU A 46 3.89 -1.57 6.35
N GLY A 47 4.33 -2.83 6.43
CA GLY A 47 4.77 -3.48 7.65
C GLY A 47 5.89 -2.71 8.33
N GLU A 48 6.94 -2.37 7.59
CA GLU A 48 8.08 -1.59 8.11
C GLU A 48 7.63 -0.22 8.64
N ARG A 49 6.72 0.47 7.94
CA ARG A 49 6.20 1.77 8.40
C ARG A 49 5.33 1.66 9.64
N VAL A 50 4.54 0.59 9.76
CA VAL A 50 3.74 0.34 10.95
C VAL A 50 4.64 0.06 12.14
N GLU A 51 5.69 -0.75 11.97
CA GLU A 51 6.65 -1.05 13.04
C GLU A 51 7.37 0.22 13.50
N GLN A 52 7.86 1.04 12.58
CA GLN A 52 8.46 2.36 12.91
C GLN A 52 7.51 3.28 13.67
N LEU A 53 6.22 3.31 13.28
CA LEU A 53 5.21 4.11 13.98
C LEU A 53 4.90 3.55 15.37
N GLU A 54 4.90 2.22 15.52
CA GLU A 54 4.66 1.57 16.80
C GLU A 54 5.84 1.78 17.75
N GLU A 55 7.08 1.70 17.28
CA GLU A 55 8.28 2.06 18.04
C GLU A 55 8.25 3.53 18.46
N ALA A 56 7.92 4.43 17.54
CA ALA A 56 7.77 5.85 17.86
C ALA A 56 6.64 6.09 18.88
N ALA A 57 5.53 5.37 18.77
CA ALA A 57 4.41 5.44 19.71
C ALA A 57 4.78 4.88 21.09
N ARG A 58 5.54 3.78 21.15
CA ARG A 58 6.09 3.22 22.39
C ARG A 58 7.08 4.17 23.05
N ALA A 59 8.00 4.75 22.28
CA ALA A 59 8.95 5.75 22.76
C ALA A 59 8.24 7.02 23.24
N ALA A 60 7.17 7.43 22.54
CA ALA A 60 6.35 8.59 22.89
C ALA A 60 5.19 8.26 23.84
N GLN A 61 5.17 7.06 24.46
CA GLN A 61 4.09 6.64 25.36
C GLN A 61 4.16 7.43 26.67
N VAL A 62 3.71 8.69 26.60
CA VAL A 62 3.50 9.54 27.76
C VAL A 62 2.29 9.00 28.49
N ARG A 63 2.51 8.46 29.69
CA ARG A 63 1.44 7.95 30.56
C ARG A 63 0.48 9.11 30.86
N VAL A 64 -0.67 9.14 30.17
CA VAL A 64 -1.71 10.16 30.38
C VAL A 64 -2.32 9.91 31.76
N ARG A 65 -1.90 10.71 32.74
CA ARG A 65 -2.46 10.70 34.10
C ARG A 65 -3.18 12.01 34.36
N PRO A 66 -4.25 12.00 35.16
CA PRO A 66 -4.85 13.22 35.67
C PRO A 66 -3.78 14.09 36.34
N ALA A 67 -3.70 15.36 35.95
CA ALA A 67 -2.75 16.32 36.49
C ALA A 67 -3.22 16.88 37.86
N LEU A 68 -3.63 15.98 38.76
CA LEU A 68 -4.09 16.34 40.10
C LEU A 68 -2.90 16.88 40.92
N GLY A 69 -3.02 18.09 41.44
CA GLY A 69 -1.99 18.74 42.26
C GLY A 69 -0.80 19.33 41.48
N GLN A 70 -0.88 19.44 40.15
CA GLN A 70 0.14 20.15 39.37
C GLN A 70 -0.15 21.66 39.28
N ASP A 71 0.91 22.44 39.12
CA ASP A 71 0.85 23.89 38.95
C ASP A 71 0.09 24.28 37.66
N VAL A 72 -0.85 25.21 37.79
CA VAL A 72 -1.70 25.71 36.72
C VAL A 72 -0.89 26.41 35.64
N GLU A 73 0.19 27.10 36.00
CA GLU A 73 1.01 27.85 35.04
C GLU A 73 1.84 26.90 34.14
N VAL A 74 2.36 25.82 34.74
CA VAL A 74 3.04 24.72 34.04
C VAL A 74 2.08 23.97 33.11
N LEU A 75 0.83 23.77 33.54
CA LEU A 75 -0.21 23.18 32.70
C LEU A 75 -0.58 24.11 31.53
N GLY A 76 -0.69 25.42 31.79
CA GLY A 76 -1.02 26.43 30.79
C GLY A 76 0.02 26.49 29.67
N SER A 77 1.31 26.53 30.02
CA SER A 77 2.41 26.51 29.04
C SER A 77 2.40 25.25 28.16
N ARG A 78 2.24 24.06 28.76
CA ARG A 78 2.09 22.80 28.02
C ARG A 78 0.91 22.80 27.05
N VAL A 79 -0.24 23.34 27.45
CA VAL A 79 -1.40 23.44 26.58
C VAL A 79 -1.12 24.36 25.38
N GLN A 80 -0.39 25.45 25.59
CA GLN A 80 -0.01 26.36 24.50
C GLN A 80 0.95 25.70 23.51
N GLU A 81 1.95 24.95 23.99
CA GLU A 81 2.84 24.15 23.16
C GLU A 81 2.07 23.14 22.31
N LEU A 82 1.16 22.39 22.93
CA LEU A 82 0.32 21.40 22.22
C LEU A 82 -0.58 22.07 21.17
N ARG A 83 -1.14 23.25 21.46
CA ARG A 83 -1.93 24.04 20.51
C ARG A 83 -1.07 24.53 19.35
N ALA A 84 0.15 24.99 19.61
CA ALA A 84 1.10 25.38 18.56
C ALA A 84 1.43 24.19 17.65
N ALA A 85 1.75 23.02 18.23
CA ALA A 85 2.02 21.79 17.47
C ALA A 85 0.80 21.32 16.67
N ARG A 86 -0.43 21.48 17.19
CA ARG A 86 -1.66 21.18 16.46
C ARG A 86 -1.85 22.12 15.26
N ARG A 87 -1.59 23.41 15.43
CA ARG A 87 -1.66 24.40 14.34
C ARG A 87 -0.66 24.09 13.23
N ALA A 88 0.58 23.79 13.59
CA ALA A 88 1.62 23.40 12.63
C ALA A 88 1.22 22.15 11.82
N ARG A 89 0.72 21.10 12.49
CA ARG A 89 0.21 19.90 11.81
C ARG A 89 -0.99 20.18 10.91
N SER A 90 -1.86 21.10 11.31
CA SER A 90 -3.02 21.50 10.49
C SER A 90 -2.59 22.26 9.24
N ALA A 91 -1.65 23.20 9.36
CA ALA A 91 -1.08 23.93 8.23
C ALA A 91 -0.43 22.97 7.23
N GLY A 92 0.44 22.07 7.71
CA GLY A 92 1.09 21.08 6.84
C GLY A 92 0.13 20.09 6.16
N ARG A 93 -1.09 19.87 6.69
CA ARG A 93 -2.14 19.11 5.97
C ARG A 93 -2.80 19.96 4.87
N GLN A 94 -3.07 21.23 5.15
CA GLN A 94 -3.63 22.16 4.17
C GLN A 94 -2.67 22.37 2.99
N ASP A 95 -1.37 22.52 3.26
CA ASP A 95 -0.37 22.72 2.21
C ASP A 95 -0.25 21.50 1.32
N ARG A 96 -0.24 20.29 1.89
CA ARG A 96 -0.29 19.04 1.11
C ARG A 96 -1.56 18.93 0.27
N HIS A 97 -2.72 19.25 0.85
CA HIS A 97 -3.98 19.21 0.12
C HIS A 97 -3.98 20.19 -1.06
N ARG A 98 -3.50 21.43 -0.85
CA ARG A 98 -3.35 22.42 -1.93
C ARG A 98 -2.39 21.94 -3.02
N ALA A 99 -1.25 21.37 -2.64
CA ALA A 99 -0.28 20.83 -3.60
C ALA A 99 -0.89 19.70 -4.44
N THR A 100 -1.63 18.77 -3.81
CA THR A 100 -2.34 17.70 -4.52
C THR A 100 -3.40 18.25 -5.48
N VAL A 101 -4.20 19.24 -5.04
CA VAL A 101 -5.19 19.88 -5.91
C VAL A 101 -4.52 20.56 -7.09
N GLN A 102 -3.44 21.34 -6.86
CA GLN A 102 -2.72 22.03 -7.92
C GLN A 102 -2.12 21.07 -8.96
N ASP A 103 -1.51 19.97 -8.51
CA ASP A 103 -0.99 18.92 -9.39
C ASP A 103 -2.10 18.28 -10.23
N ALA A 104 -3.22 17.93 -9.59
CA ALA A 104 -4.38 17.37 -10.27
C ALA A 104 -4.95 18.34 -11.32
N THR A 105 -5.09 19.63 -10.99
CA THR A 105 -5.56 20.64 -11.94
C THR A 105 -4.63 20.75 -13.14
N ARG A 106 -3.30 20.78 -12.94
CA ARG A 106 -2.31 20.82 -14.04
C ARG A 106 -2.38 19.59 -14.93
N ARG A 107 -2.59 18.39 -14.37
CA ARG A 107 -2.63 17.13 -15.14
C ARG A 107 -3.86 17.01 -16.03
N TRP A 108 -5.00 17.53 -15.59
CA TRP A 108 -6.28 17.36 -16.26
C TRP A 108 -6.73 18.56 -17.10
N TRP A 109 -6.28 19.77 -16.75
CA TRP A 109 -6.72 21.02 -17.37
C TRP A 109 -5.58 21.90 -17.90
N GLY A 110 -4.33 21.43 -17.82
CA GLY A 110 -3.15 22.05 -18.45
C GLY A 110 -2.76 21.29 -19.71
#